data_AF-A0AA35IZY6-F1
#
_entry.id   AF-A0AA35IZY6-F1
#
_cell.length_a   1.000
_cell.length_b   1.000
_cell.length_c   1.000
_cell.angle_alpha   90.00
_cell.angle_beta   90.00
_cell.angle_gamma   90.00
#
_symmetry.space_group_name_H-M   'P 1'
#
loop_
_entity.id
_entity.type
_entity.pdbx_description
1 polymer ?
#
loop_
_entity_poly.entity_id
_entity_poly.type
_entity_poly.pdbx_seq_one_letter_code
_entity_poly.pdbx_strand_id
1 'polypeptide(L)'
;MFSVFNSPCIFEQMPSFSQPTSAHYFDRSSPMSYSPGFKRRKAVKAKSAPYKRNDRNDSQTLKYELEETPTGCTLSLYKHISSDLISKYVNEKLDELRESHYRPTYHVVQDYFGNQYYVEDEADDNTLLRSALEDLDFKTLGKKIARDLFQDYEIELNHRGDELNILSKKDNILKDFYLDQVFEDVFVISCGVNNLDDDFKEKYALLKIGLVKHEKEDVAFKASQPKVSVTEFAKEQPQVDNNNTSESSSEEEMVETKESLTKEDQIKKWIEEERLMQEETRKSMEKKLAKETEERQKKERQSKLKARKESLMQKQKSKKLEAKKMQNSSPLTTLKIEASNQENTAKADFTESDDESINSESDTNSYFSLSNNTLKKHASPILEDVEDEEVDRYNESLSRSPRGNSIIEDM
;
A
#
# COMPACT_ATOMS: atom_id res chain seq x y z
N MET A 1 67.65 5.44 -13.59
CA MET A 1 67.22 4.88 -14.90
C MET A 1 66.03 3.99 -14.64
N PHE A 2 64.82 4.50 -14.88
CA PHE A 2 63.59 3.72 -14.75
C PHE A 2 62.88 3.73 -16.10
N SER A 3 62.76 2.52 -16.66
CA SER A 3 62.08 2.22 -17.92
C SER A 3 60.58 2.18 -17.68
N VAL A 4 59.85 3.16 -18.19
CA VAL A 4 58.38 3.15 -18.26
C VAL A 4 58.00 2.31 -19.47
N PHE A 5 57.52 1.09 -19.24
CA PHE A 5 56.88 0.28 -20.28
C PHE A 5 55.52 0.89 -20.62
N ASN A 6 55.41 1.40 -21.84
CA ASN A 6 54.16 1.76 -22.49
C ASN A 6 53.28 0.51 -22.62
N SER A 7 52.08 0.53 -22.02
CA SER A 7 50.99 -0.36 -22.39
C SER A 7 50.40 0.09 -23.74
N PRO A 8 50.20 -0.81 -24.71
CA PRO A 8 49.57 -0.45 -25.98
C PRO A 8 48.05 -0.42 -25.77
N CYS A 9 47.54 0.71 -25.29
CA CYS A 9 46.10 1.00 -25.34
C CYS A 9 45.77 1.43 -26.79
N ILE A 10 45.58 0.45 -27.67
CA ILE A 10 45.06 0.68 -29.03
C ILE A 10 43.55 0.81 -28.90
N PHE A 11 43.06 2.05 -28.79
CA PHE A 11 41.65 2.32 -29.03
C PHE A 11 41.41 2.30 -30.54
N GLU A 12 40.50 1.44 -30.98
CA GLU A 12 40.00 1.38 -32.34
C GLU A 12 39.28 2.71 -32.66
N GLN A 13 39.83 3.46 -33.61
CA GLN A 13 39.39 4.80 -33.95
C GLN A 13 38.03 4.72 -34.66
N MET A 14 36.97 5.18 -34.00
CA MET A 14 35.63 5.29 -34.58
C MET A 14 35.66 6.15 -35.86
N PRO A 15 34.93 5.75 -36.93
CA PRO A 15 34.96 6.45 -38.21
C PRO A 15 34.43 7.89 -38.06
N SER A 16 35.32 8.87 -38.27
CA SER A 16 34.95 10.28 -38.33
C SER A 16 34.15 10.55 -39.61
N PHE A 17 32.86 10.85 -39.43
CA PHE A 17 31.95 11.32 -40.47
C PHE A 17 32.32 12.75 -40.92
N SER A 18 33.41 12.85 -41.67
CA SER A 18 33.74 14.09 -42.36
C SER A 18 34.63 13.79 -43.56
N GLN A 19 34.05 13.47 -44.71
CA GLN A 19 34.56 13.99 -45.98
C GLN A 19 33.49 13.99 -47.08
N PRO A 20 33.54 15.00 -47.98
CA PRO A 20 32.51 15.23 -48.98
C PRO A 20 32.76 14.46 -50.28
N THR A 21 31.65 14.28 -50.98
CA THR A 21 31.47 13.75 -52.34
C THR A 21 32.64 13.97 -53.29
N SER A 22 33.24 12.88 -53.77
CA SER A 22 33.91 12.84 -55.07
C SER A 22 33.40 11.64 -55.86
N ALA A 23 32.83 11.94 -57.02
CA ALA A 23 32.32 11.02 -58.01
C ALA A 23 33.42 10.05 -58.49
N HIS A 24 33.15 8.74 -58.44
CA HIS A 24 33.75 7.78 -59.36
C HIS A 24 32.81 6.59 -59.60
N TYR A 25 32.44 6.46 -60.87
CA TYR A 25 32.25 5.23 -61.63
C TYR A 25 31.71 4.00 -60.89
N PHE A 26 30.40 3.78 -60.98
CA PHE A 26 29.84 2.44 -60.85
C PHE A 26 29.84 1.75 -62.22
N ASP A 27 30.66 0.72 -62.28
CA ASP A 27 30.81 -0.23 -63.37
C ASP A 27 29.51 -1.01 -63.62
N ARG A 28 29.15 -1.15 -64.88
CA ARG A 28 27.92 -1.80 -65.35
C ARG A 28 28.18 -3.28 -65.57
N SER A 29 27.91 -4.12 -64.56
CA SER A 29 27.57 -5.53 -64.81
C SER A 29 26.94 -6.20 -63.59
N SER A 30 25.66 -5.94 -63.35
CA SER A 30 24.82 -6.89 -62.62
C SER A 30 23.34 -6.70 -63.03
N PRO A 31 22.64 -7.75 -63.49
CA PRO A 31 21.23 -7.65 -63.84
C PRO A 31 20.40 -7.80 -62.57
N MET A 32 20.45 -6.79 -61.68
CA MET A 32 19.53 -6.72 -60.56
C MET A 32 18.22 -6.12 -61.09
N SER A 33 17.18 -6.95 -61.19
CA SER A 33 15.83 -6.52 -61.55
C SER A 33 15.30 -5.56 -60.48
N TYR A 34 15.48 -4.27 -60.70
CA TYR A 34 14.81 -3.23 -59.93
C TYR A 34 13.34 -3.23 -60.32
N SER A 35 12.50 -3.93 -59.56
CA SER A 35 11.08 -3.62 -59.52
C SER A 35 10.96 -2.21 -58.91
N PRO A 36 10.31 -1.24 -59.59
CA PRO A 36 10.06 0.04 -58.99
C PRO A 36 9.09 -0.17 -57.83
N GLY A 37 9.62 -0.15 -56.61
CA GLY A 37 8.81 -0.15 -55.40
C GLY A 37 7.78 0.98 -55.50
N PHE A 38 6.51 0.64 -55.33
CA PHE A 38 5.41 1.59 -55.33
C PHE A 38 5.76 2.75 -54.39
N LYS A 39 6.09 3.91 -54.97
CA LYS A 39 6.20 5.17 -54.24
C LYS A 39 4.81 5.47 -53.67
N ARG A 40 4.54 4.96 -52.47
CA ARG A 40 3.49 5.49 -51.60
C ARG A 40 3.82 6.97 -51.43
N ARG A 41 3.09 7.82 -52.14
CA ARG A 41 3.02 9.24 -51.80
C ARG A 41 2.61 9.26 -50.34
N LYS A 42 3.54 9.60 -49.44
CA LYS A 42 3.16 10.05 -48.11
C LYS A 42 2.26 11.24 -48.38
N ALA A 43 0.96 11.06 -48.19
CA ALA A 43 0.07 12.20 -48.08
C ALA A 43 0.75 13.11 -47.06
N VAL A 44 1.11 14.32 -47.50
CA VAL A 44 1.43 15.40 -46.60
C VAL A 44 0.20 15.49 -45.73
N LYS A 45 0.26 14.89 -44.53
CA LYS A 45 -0.75 15.08 -43.51
C LYS A 45 -0.88 16.60 -43.48
N ALA A 46 -2.05 17.09 -43.88
CA ALA A 46 -2.41 18.46 -43.61
C ALA A 46 -1.96 18.71 -42.18
N LYS A 47 -1.22 19.80 -41.96
CA LYS A 47 -0.95 20.28 -40.62
C LYS A 47 -2.32 20.52 -40.01
N SER A 48 -2.94 19.48 -39.45
CA SER A 48 -3.90 19.62 -38.38
C SER A 48 -3.07 20.41 -37.39
N ALA A 49 -3.36 21.71 -37.32
CA ALA A 49 -2.89 22.54 -36.24
C ALA A 49 -3.03 21.65 -35.00
N PRO A 50 -1.99 21.56 -34.14
CA PRO A 50 -2.22 20.92 -32.86
C PRO A 50 -3.47 21.60 -32.33
N TYR A 51 -4.54 20.83 -32.17
CA TYR A 51 -5.56 21.22 -31.22
C TYR A 51 -4.74 21.32 -29.94
N LYS A 52 -4.21 22.52 -29.68
CA LYS A 52 -4.05 23.02 -28.34
C LYS A 52 -5.46 22.86 -27.83
N ARG A 53 -5.72 21.70 -27.21
CA ARG A 53 -6.50 21.70 -25.99
C ARG A 53 -5.81 22.81 -25.23
N ASN A 54 -6.43 23.98 -25.27
CA ASN A 54 -6.40 24.84 -24.12
C ASN A 54 -6.91 23.90 -23.03
N ASP A 55 -6.00 23.15 -22.42
CA ASP A 55 -6.08 22.88 -21.01
C ASP A 55 -6.17 24.28 -20.45
N ARG A 56 -7.43 24.72 -20.35
CA ARG A 56 -7.78 25.80 -19.48
C ARG A 56 -7.10 25.37 -18.20
N ASN A 57 -6.16 26.19 -17.74
CA ASN A 57 -5.89 26.26 -16.33
C ASN A 57 -7.24 26.64 -15.70
N ASP A 58 -8.16 25.68 -15.63
CA ASP A 58 -9.27 25.67 -14.72
C ASP A 58 -8.52 25.73 -13.40
N SER A 59 -8.44 26.95 -12.86
CA SER A 59 -7.95 27.23 -11.52
C SER A 59 -8.60 26.20 -10.63
N GLN A 60 -7.85 25.16 -10.26
CA GLN A 60 -8.37 24.04 -9.51
C GLN A 60 -8.82 24.63 -8.18
N THR A 61 -10.13 24.79 -8.04
CA THR A 61 -10.71 25.24 -6.79
C THR A 61 -10.38 24.18 -5.76
N LEU A 62 -9.60 24.55 -4.74
CA LEU A 62 -9.26 23.69 -3.62
C LEU A 62 -10.55 23.12 -3.04
N LYS A 63 -10.74 21.80 -3.14
CA LYS A 63 -11.87 21.11 -2.52
C LYS A 63 -11.51 20.87 -1.06
N TYR A 64 -12.37 21.29 -0.15
CA TYR A 64 -12.13 21.13 1.28
C TYR A 64 -13.40 20.77 2.04
N GLU A 65 -13.22 20.17 3.20
CA GLU A 65 -14.28 19.81 4.15
C GLU A 65 -13.79 20.13 5.56
N LEU A 66 -14.67 20.71 6.38
CA LEU A 66 -14.35 21.09 7.75
C LEU A 66 -15.22 20.23 8.69
N GLU A 67 -14.57 19.47 9.56
CA GLU A 67 -15.20 18.64 10.58
C GLU A 67 -14.89 19.22 11.96
N GLU A 68 -15.92 19.55 12.74
CA GLU A 68 -15.72 19.97 14.12
C GLU A 68 -15.46 18.75 15.02
N THR A 69 -14.44 18.85 15.87
CA THR A 69 -14.05 17.82 16.83
C THR A 69 -14.15 18.38 18.25
N PRO A 70 -14.30 17.54 19.30
CA PRO A 70 -14.43 18.04 20.67
C PRO A 70 -13.22 18.88 21.12
N THR A 71 -12.02 18.54 20.64
CA THR A 71 -10.77 19.21 20.99
C THR A 71 -10.38 20.34 20.02
N GLY A 72 -11.12 20.54 18.92
CA GLY A 72 -10.55 21.21 17.77
C GLY A 72 -11.45 21.32 16.54
N CYS A 73 -10.85 21.67 15.41
CA CYS A 73 -11.44 21.51 14.09
C CYS A 73 -10.49 20.73 13.18
N THR A 74 -11.01 19.88 12.31
CA THR A 74 -10.24 19.13 11.32
C THR A 74 -10.58 19.64 9.94
N LEU A 75 -9.61 20.25 9.26
CA LEU A 75 -9.71 20.67 7.87
C LEU A 75 -9.14 19.59 6.95
N SER A 76 -9.99 19.04 6.10
CA SER A 76 -9.64 18.03 5.10
C SER A 76 -9.53 18.68 3.73
N LEU A 77 -8.34 18.66 3.12
CA LEU A 77 -8.09 19.15 1.76
C LEU A 77 -8.03 17.99 0.77
N TYR A 78 -8.72 18.15 -0.36
CA TYR A 78 -8.79 17.16 -1.42
C TYR A 78 -8.13 17.67 -2.68
N LYS A 79 -7.17 16.91 -3.20
CA LYS A 79 -6.45 17.21 -4.44
C LYS A 79 -6.58 16.06 -5.43
N HIS A 80 -6.91 16.37 -6.68
CA HIS A 80 -7.07 15.35 -7.72
C HIS A 80 -5.71 14.74 -8.09
N ILE A 81 -5.66 13.41 -8.20
CA ILE A 81 -4.48 12.67 -8.64
C ILE A 81 -4.69 12.23 -10.09
N SER A 82 -3.79 12.63 -10.98
CA SER A 82 -3.82 12.14 -12.36
C SER A 82 -3.43 10.66 -12.41
N SER A 83 -4.09 9.91 -13.31
CA SER A 83 -3.77 8.50 -13.57
C SER A 83 -2.31 8.29 -13.97
N ASP A 84 -1.72 9.29 -14.65
CA ASP A 84 -0.35 9.26 -15.15
C ASP A 84 0.66 9.35 -14.01
N LEU A 85 0.35 10.10 -12.95
CA LEU A 85 1.19 10.11 -11.76
C LEU A 85 1.12 8.76 -11.06
N ILE A 86 -0.07 8.20 -10.87
CA ILE A 86 -0.23 6.90 -10.21
C ILE A 86 0.53 5.82 -10.97
N SER A 87 0.37 5.74 -12.29
CA SER A 87 1.07 4.74 -13.11
C SER A 87 2.58 4.92 -13.03
N LYS A 88 3.09 6.16 -13.02
CA LYS A 88 4.52 6.43 -12.83
C LYS A 88 5.04 5.86 -11.50
N TYR A 89 4.38 6.17 -10.38
CA TYR A 89 4.80 5.69 -9.06
C TYR A 89 4.66 4.16 -8.91
N VAL A 90 3.60 3.57 -9.46
CA VAL A 90 3.42 2.11 -9.48
C VAL A 90 4.55 1.45 -10.28
N ASN A 91 4.86 1.95 -11.47
CA ASN A 91 5.91 1.38 -12.31
C ASN A 91 7.29 1.54 -11.66
N GLU A 92 7.61 2.71 -11.11
CA GLU A 92 8.86 2.94 -10.37
C GLU A 92 9.01 1.94 -9.22
N LYS A 93 7.96 1.77 -8.41
CA LYS A 93 7.99 0.83 -7.28
C LYS A 93 8.05 -0.63 -7.74
N LEU A 94 7.37 -0.95 -8.84
CA LEU A 94 7.37 -2.29 -9.42
C LEU A 94 8.73 -2.64 -10.01
N ASP A 95 9.42 -1.68 -10.64
CA ASP A 95 10.78 -1.85 -11.15
C ASP A 95 11.76 -2.09 -9.99
N GLU A 96 11.65 -1.31 -8.90
CA GLU A 96 12.45 -1.53 -7.68
C GLU A 96 12.22 -2.95 -7.11
N LEU A 97 10.96 -3.39 -7.04
CA LEU A 97 10.64 -4.73 -6.53
C LEU A 97 11.12 -5.82 -7.48
N ARG A 98 10.95 -5.62 -8.79
CA ARG A 98 11.44 -6.55 -9.82
C ARG A 98 12.95 -6.73 -9.70
N GLU A 99 13.70 -5.65 -9.54
CA GLU A 99 15.15 -5.70 -9.30
C GLU A 99 15.50 -6.40 -7.99
N SER A 100 14.72 -6.19 -6.92
CA SER A 100 14.96 -6.83 -5.63
C SER A 100 14.68 -8.35 -5.62
N HIS A 101 13.71 -8.81 -6.40
CA HIS A 101 13.36 -10.22 -6.53
C HIS A 101 14.20 -10.96 -7.56
N TYR A 102 14.87 -10.21 -8.45
CA TYR A 102 15.68 -10.79 -9.50
C TYR A 102 16.93 -11.43 -8.90
N ARG A 103 17.04 -12.75 -9.09
CA ARG A 103 18.19 -13.56 -8.70
C ARG A 103 18.74 -14.25 -9.94
N PRO A 104 19.83 -13.75 -10.53
CA PRO A 104 20.38 -14.35 -11.73
C PRO A 104 20.89 -15.76 -11.38
N THR A 105 20.46 -16.74 -12.17
CA THR A 105 20.95 -18.12 -12.07
C THR A 105 21.85 -18.35 -13.26
N TYR A 106 23.03 -18.94 -13.04
CA TYR A 106 24.00 -19.18 -14.10
C TYR A 106 24.26 -20.67 -14.25
N HIS A 107 24.34 -21.15 -15.49
CA HIS A 107 24.83 -22.49 -15.80
C HIS A 107 26.12 -22.41 -16.63
N VAL A 108 26.95 -23.44 -16.51
CA VAL A 108 28.24 -23.50 -17.21
C VAL A 108 28.05 -24.21 -18.55
N VAL A 109 28.39 -23.52 -19.64
CA VAL A 109 28.41 -24.08 -20.99
C VAL A 109 29.85 -24.22 -21.46
N GLN A 110 30.20 -25.38 -21.99
CA GLN A 110 31.52 -25.62 -22.57
C GLN A 110 31.44 -25.57 -24.10
N ASP A 111 32.32 -24.79 -24.71
CA ASP A 111 32.47 -24.71 -26.17
C ASP A 111 33.31 -25.89 -26.69
N TYR A 112 33.28 -26.12 -28.01
CA TYR A 112 33.98 -27.20 -28.71
C TYR A 112 35.50 -27.20 -28.47
N PHE A 113 36.09 -26.06 -28.13
CA PHE A 113 37.50 -25.90 -27.79
C PHE A 113 37.82 -26.17 -26.30
N GLY A 114 36.82 -26.52 -25.49
CA GLY A 114 36.97 -26.82 -24.07
C GLY A 114 36.86 -25.61 -23.14
N ASN A 115 36.65 -24.40 -23.67
CA ASN A 115 36.45 -23.19 -22.88
C ASN A 115 35.08 -23.20 -22.20
N GLN A 116 35.04 -22.81 -20.92
CA GLN A 116 33.81 -22.74 -20.13
C GLN A 116 33.32 -21.29 -20.00
N TYR A 117 32.02 -21.09 -20.19
CA TYR A 117 31.35 -19.80 -20.06
C TYR A 117 30.19 -19.93 -19.08
N TYR A 118 29.99 -18.92 -18.24
CA TYR A 118 28.78 -18.77 -17.44
C TYR A 118 27.72 -18.10 -18.31
N VAL A 119 26.63 -18.80 -18.55
CA VAL A 119 25.47 -18.27 -19.26
C VAL A 119 24.36 -18.11 -18.24
N GLU A 120 23.76 -16.93 -18.22
CA GLU A 120 22.61 -16.66 -17.37
C GLU A 120 21.39 -17.41 -17.91
N ASP A 121 20.68 -18.09 -17.02
CA ASP A 121 19.39 -18.69 -17.30
C ASP A 121 18.34 -17.60 -17.53
N GLU A 122 17.54 -17.75 -18.58
CA GLU A 122 16.39 -16.87 -18.80
C GLU A 122 15.41 -17.02 -17.61
N ALA A 123 15.35 -15.99 -16.77
CA ALA A 123 14.34 -15.89 -15.73
C ALA A 123 12.96 -15.73 -16.37
N ASP A 124 11.94 -16.39 -15.83
CA ASP A 124 10.56 -16.16 -16.29
C ASP A 124 10.07 -14.81 -15.77
N ASP A 125 10.19 -13.78 -16.60
CA ASP A 125 9.75 -12.41 -16.33
C ASP A 125 8.32 -12.34 -15.77
N ASN A 126 7.43 -13.25 -16.17
CA ASN A 126 6.05 -13.25 -15.70
C ASN A 126 5.95 -13.69 -14.23
N THR A 127 6.80 -14.61 -13.79
CA THR A 127 6.84 -15.05 -12.39
C THR A 127 7.41 -13.96 -11.50
N LEU A 128 8.46 -13.28 -11.97
CA LEU A 128 9.09 -12.16 -11.29
C LEU A 128 8.14 -10.96 -11.16
N LEU A 129 7.39 -10.65 -12.22
CA LEU A 129 6.38 -9.61 -12.20
C LEU A 129 5.24 -9.94 -11.23
N ARG A 130 4.81 -11.21 -11.18
CA ARG A 130 3.75 -11.64 -10.25
C ARG A 130 4.18 -11.53 -8.79
N SER A 131 5.39 -11.98 -8.45
CA SER A 131 5.90 -11.82 -7.08
C SER A 131 6.04 -10.34 -6.71
N ALA A 132 6.55 -9.50 -7.62
CA ALA A 132 6.66 -8.06 -7.37
C ALA A 132 5.28 -7.38 -7.17
N LEU A 133 4.23 -7.85 -7.87
CA LEU A 133 2.86 -7.35 -7.68
C LEU A 133 2.25 -7.81 -6.35
N GLU A 134 2.59 -9.00 -5.86
CA GLU A 134 2.13 -9.50 -4.55
C GLU A 134 2.69 -8.68 -3.39
N ASP A 135 3.93 -8.21 -3.52
CA ASP A 135 4.62 -7.41 -2.50
C ASP A 135 4.35 -5.90 -2.61
N LEU A 136 3.58 -5.47 -3.61
CA LEU A 136 3.28 -4.05 -3.83
C LEU A 136 2.26 -3.53 -2.80
N ASP A 137 2.74 -2.74 -1.83
CA ASP A 137 1.86 -2.06 -0.87
C ASP A 137 1.34 -0.72 -1.40
N PHE A 138 0.10 -0.75 -1.83
CA PHE A 138 -0.66 0.41 -2.30
C PHE A 138 -0.84 1.52 -1.23
N LYS A 139 -0.84 1.19 0.06
CA LYS A 139 -1.05 2.18 1.13
C LYS A 139 0.19 3.07 1.31
N THR A 140 1.37 2.47 1.36
CA THR A 140 2.63 3.23 1.41
C THR A 140 2.85 4.03 0.14
N LEU A 141 2.50 3.46 -1.02
CA LEU A 141 2.53 4.18 -2.29
C LEU A 141 1.61 5.40 -2.30
N GLY A 142 0.36 5.24 -1.85
CA GLY A 142 -0.58 6.35 -1.71
C GLY A 142 -0.04 7.46 -0.82
N LYS A 143 0.58 7.12 0.32
CA LYS A 143 1.23 8.11 1.19
C LYS A 143 2.42 8.81 0.53
N LYS A 144 3.19 8.14 -0.34
CA LYS A 144 4.29 8.77 -1.11
C LYS A 144 3.71 9.76 -2.11
N ILE A 145 2.72 9.35 -2.90
CA ILE A 145 2.04 10.20 -3.88
C ILE A 145 1.42 11.43 -3.21
N ALA A 146 0.70 11.25 -2.10
CA ALA A 146 0.07 12.35 -1.39
C ALA A 146 1.10 13.34 -0.83
N ARG A 147 2.21 12.86 -0.26
CA ARG A 147 3.31 13.72 0.21
C ARG A 147 3.92 14.55 -0.92
N ASP A 148 4.16 13.94 -2.09
CA ASP A 148 4.74 14.66 -3.22
C ASP A 148 3.78 15.68 -3.83
N LEU A 149 2.47 15.40 -3.77
CA LEU A 149 1.42 16.32 -4.22
C LEU A 149 1.20 17.53 -3.29
N PHE A 150 1.39 17.35 -1.98
CA PHE A 150 1.23 18.40 -0.97
C PHE A 150 2.56 19.01 -0.53
N GLN A 151 3.67 18.66 -1.18
CA GLN A 151 5.01 19.10 -0.78
C GLN A 151 5.18 20.62 -0.78
N ASP A 152 4.47 21.34 -1.65
CA ASP A 152 4.54 22.78 -1.82
C ASP A 152 3.42 23.55 -1.12
N TYR A 153 2.63 22.88 -0.27
CA TYR A 153 1.61 23.54 0.53
C TYR A 153 2.23 24.15 1.77
N GLU A 154 2.10 25.46 1.88
CA GLU A 154 2.44 26.27 3.05
C GLU A 154 1.13 26.54 3.81
N ILE A 155 1.12 26.19 5.11
CA ILE A 155 -0.04 26.35 6.00
C ILE A 155 0.40 27.27 7.13
N GLU A 156 -0.22 28.44 7.22
CA GLU A 156 0.13 29.45 8.21
C GLU A 156 -1.13 29.83 9.01
N LEU A 157 -1.04 29.74 10.33
CA LEU A 157 -2.07 30.24 11.24
C LEU A 157 -1.66 31.64 11.72
N ASN A 158 -2.58 32.59 11.64
CA ASN A 158 -2.33 33.94 12.17
C ASN A 158 -2.05 33.89 13.67
N HIS A 159 -1.23 34.83 14.16
CA HIS A 159 -0.91 35.00 15.60
C HIS A 159 -2.14 35.19 16.51
N ARG A 160 -3.29 35.54 15.96
CA ARG A 160 -4.57 35.65 16.68
C ARG A 160 -5.37 34.36 16.72
N GLY A 161 -5.02 33.38 15.89
CA GLY A 161 -5.72 32.10 15.77
C GLY A 161 -7.06 32.16 15.04
N ASP A 162 -7.39 33.28 14.38
CA ASP A 162 -8.67 33.56 13.72
C ASP A 162 -8.66 33.34 12.21
N GLU A 163 -7.48 33.32 11.59
CA GLU A 163 -7.33 33.13 10.14
C GLU A 163 -6.27 32.06 9.85
N LEU A 164 -6.60 31.13 8.95
CA LEU A 164 -5.70 30.11 8.43
C LEU A 164 -5.46 30.35 6.95
N ASN A 165 -4.21 30.53 6.57
CA ASN A 165 -3.79 30.77 5.19
C ASN A 165 -3.18 29.50 4.60
N ILE A 166 -3.67 29.10 3.43
CA ILE A 166 -3.16 27.94 2.70
C ILE A 166 -2.68 28.40 1.33
N LEU A 167 -1.38 28.21 1.09
CA LEU A 167 -0.71 28.65 -0.13
C LEU A 167 -0.05 27.46 -0.83
N SER A 168 -0.28 27.33 -2.14
CA SER A 168 0.41 26.37 -3.01
C SER A 168 0.87 27.06 -4.29
N LYS A 169 2.19 27.04 -4.51
CA LYS A 169 2.82 27.70 -5.67
C LYS A 169 2.62 26.91 -6.95
N LYS A 170 2.63 25.57 -6.89
CA LYS A 170 2.45 24.74 -8.11
C LYS A 170 1.00 24.80 -8.59
N ASP A 171 0.05 24.84 -7.66
CA ASP A 171 -1.38 24.84 -8.01
C ASP A 171 -1.96 26.26 -8.18
N ASN A 172 -1.16 27.30 -7.86
CA ASN A 172 -1.60 28.71 -7.79
C ASN A 172 -2.81 28.89 -6.87
N ILE A 173 -2.79 28.23 -5.71
CA ILE A 173 -3.84 28.32 -4.71
C ILE A 173 -3.38 29.29 -3.63
N LEU A 174 -4.20 30.29 -3.36
CA LEU A 174 -4.12 31.15 -2.19
C LEU A 174 -5.51 31.18 -1.59
N LYS A 175 -5.66 30.56 -0.42
CA LYS A 175 -6.95 30.41 0.23
C LYS A 175 -6.84 30.75 1.70
N ASP A 176 -7.57 31.79 2.08
CA ASP A 176 -7.67 32.25 3.46
C ASP A 176 -8.99 31.71 4.04
N PHE A 177 -8.91 31.12 5.22
CA PHE A 177 -10.03 30.57 5.97
C PHE A 177 -10.22 31.42 7.23
N TYR A 178 -11.38 32.07 7.34
CA TYR A 178 -11.80 32.75 8.54
C TYR A 178 -12.42 31.72 9.49
N LEU A 179 -11.85 31.60 10.68
CA LEU A 179 -12.26 30.65 11.70
C LEU A 179 -13.18 31.35 12.71
N ASP A 180 -14.31 30.72 13.05
CA ASP A 180 -15.27 31.28 14.01
C ASP A 180 -14.75 31.28 15.45
N GLN A 181 -13.69 30.51 15.72
CA GLN A 181 -13.07 30.32 17.02
C GLN A 181 -11.58 30.59 16.93
N VAL A 182 -10.97 30.96 18.06
CA VAL A 182 -9.53 31.17 18.17
C VAL A 182 -8.82 29.84 18.42
N PHE A 183 -7.92 29.49 17.52
CA PHE A 183 -7.09 28.29 17.61
C PHE A 183 -5.68 28.66 18.05
N GLU A 184 -5.07 27.80 18.86
CA GLU A 184 -3.72 28.03 19.40
C GLU A 184 -2.65 27.51 18.44
N ASP A 185 -2.89 26.33 17.86
CA ASP A 185 -1.89 25.63 17.05
C ASP A 185 -2.54 24.87 15.87
N VAL A 186 -1.70 24.58 14.86
CA VAL A 186 -2.03 23.86 13.64
C VAL A 186 -1.06 22.71 13.41
N PHE A 187 -1.58 21.50 13.19
CA PHE A 187 -0.76 20.32 12.94
C PHE A 187 -1.34 19.45 11.84
N VAL A 188 -0.50 18.68 11.15
CA VAL A 188 -0.96 17.74 10.13
C VAL A 188 -1.32 16.41 10.81
N ILE A 189 -2.59 16.02 10.77
CA ILE A 189 -3.09 14.77 11.36
C ILE A 189 -2.71 13.59 10.47
N SER A 190 -3.03 13.67 9.17
CA SER A 190 -2.75 12.58 8.23
C SER A 190 -2.65 13.07 6.79
N CYS A 191 -1.87 12.34 6.00
CA CYS A 191 -1.69 12.55 4.58
C CYS A 191 -1.76 11.19 3.88
N GLY A 192 -2.65 11.05 2.91
CA GLY A 192 -2.88 9.78 2.22
C GLY A 192 -3.75 9.95 0.98
N VAL A 193 -4.17 8.84 0.39
CA VAL A 193 -5.08 8.85 -0.75
C VAL A 193 -6.35 8.14 -0.33
N ASN A 194 -7.49 8.82 -0.49
CA ASN A 194 -8.78 8.20 -0.30
C ASN A 194 -9.16 7.45 -1.58
N ASN A 195 -9.84 6.31 -1.41
CA ASN A 195 -10.43 5.54 -2.50
C ASN A 195 -9.40 4.94 -3.47
N LEU A 196 -8.32 4.33 -2.95
CA LEU A 196 -7.38 3.62 -3.83
C LEU A 196 -8.00 2.36 -4.47
N ASP A 197 -8.90 1.73 -3.72
CA ASP A 197 -9.55 0.44 -4.02
C ASP A 197 -10.84 0.58 -4.84
N ASP A 198 -11.37 1.80 -4.99
CA ASP A 198 -12.59 2.06 -5.72
C ASP A 198 -12.30 2.26 -7.22
N ASP A 199 -13.03 1.55 -8.07
CA ASP A 199 -12.95 1.62 -9.55
C ASP A 199 -13.44 2.97 -10.13
N PHE A 200 -13.83 3.92 -9.29
CA PHE A 200 -14.27 5.23 -9.73
C PHE A 200 -13.08 6.02 -10.30
N LYS A 201 -13.32 6.64 -11.46
CA LYS A 201 -12.31 7.28 -12.34
C LYS A 201 -11.45 8.37 -11.71
N GLU A 202 -11.83 8.89 -10.55
CA GLU A 202 -11.17 10.05 -9.94
C GLU A 202 -10.64 9.68 -8.55
N LYS A 203 -9.32 9.64 -8.44
CA LYS A 203 -8.60 9.38 -7.19
C LYS A 203 -8.17 10.72 -6.58
N TYR A 204 -8.35 10.85 -5.27
CA TYR A 204 -8.08 12.10 -4.56
C TYR A 204 -7.08 11.89 -3.43
N ALA A 205 -6.04 12.72 -3.41
CA ALA A 205 -5.12 12.85 -2.29
C ALA A 205 -5.82 13.68 -1.20
N LEU A 206 -5.69 13.23 0.04
CA LEU A 206 -6.29 13.82 1.22
C LEU A 206 -5.17 14.32 2.15
N LEU A 207 -5.27 15.58 2.57
CA LEU A 207 -4.49 16.14 3.65
C LEU A 207 -5.43 16.58 4.77
N LYS A 208 -5.29 15.98 5.96
CA LYS A 208 -6.05 16.35 7.16
C LYS A 208 -5.18 17.21 8.07
N ILE A 209 -5.67 18.40 8.35
CA ILE A 209 -5.03 19.41 9.21
C ILE A 209 -5.90 19.54 10.47
N GLY A 210 -5.29 19.37 11.63
CA GLY A 210 -5.91 19.57 12.93
C GLY A 210 -5.63 20.98 13.45
N LEU A 211 -6.66 21.63 13.95
CA LEU A 211 -6.60 22.92 14.62
C LEU A 211 -6.97 22.69 16.09
N VAL A 212 -6.07 23.03 17.02
CA VAL A 212 -6.30 22.88 18.46
C VAL A 212 -7.03 24.11 18.97
N LYS A 213 -8.20 23.92 19.59
CA LYS A 213 -8.93 25.03 20.21
C LYS A 213 -8.12 25.56 21.38
N HIS A 214 -8.03 26.88 21.49
CA HIS A 214 -7.54 27.49 22.70
C HIS A 214 -8.55 27.20 23.81
N GLU A 215 -8.17 26.41 24.81
CA GLU A 215 -8.96 26.21 26.03
C GLU A 215 -8.95 27.53 26.82
N LYS A 216 -9.81 28.46 26.44
CA LYS A 216 -10.30 29.40 27.45
C LYS A 216 -11.32 28.61 28.22
N GLU A 217 -11.00 28.29 29.47
CA GLU A 217 -12.03 28.02 30.45
C GLU A 217 -13.03 29.16 30.33
N ASP A 218 -14.18 28.89 29.71
CA ASP A 218 -15.37 29.69 29.88
C ASP A 218 -15.78 29.51 31.35
N VAL A 219 -15.03 30.15 32.25
CA VAL A 219 -15.54 30.63 33.53
C VAL A 219 -16.58 31.66 33.14
N ALA A 220 -17.75 31.15 32.80
CA ALA A 220 -18.97 31.89 32.70
C ALA A 220 -19.16 32.57 34.05
N PHE A 221 -18.67 33.82 34.14
CA PHE A 221 -19.17 34.78 35.09
C PHE A 221 -20.66 34.96 34.79
N LYS A 222 -21.48 34.07 35.37
CA LYS A 222 -22.85 34.38 35.73
C LYS A 222 -22.80 35.41 36.87
N ALA A 223 -22.32 36.60 36.55
CA ALA A 223 -22.56 37.77 37.37
C ALA A 223 -23.98 38.25 37.03
N SER A 224 -24.94 37.63 37.71
CA SER A 224 -26.22 38.28 37.97
C SER A 224 -25.93 39.66 38.57
N GLN A 225 -26.41 40.72 37.93
CA GLN A 225 -26.46 42.04 38.55
C GLN A 225 -27.12 41.95 39.93
N PRO A 226 -26.72 42.84 40.85
CA PRO A 226 -27.63 43.95 41.08
C PRO A 226 -26.93 45.32 41.13
N LYS A 227 -27.57 46.29 40.48
CA LYS A 227 -27.55 47.72 40.82
C LYS A 227 -27.62 47.92 42.34
N VAL A 228 -26.74 48.75 42.92
CA VAL A 228 -27.08 50.01 43.63
C VAL A 228 -25.83 50.91 43.69
N SER A 229 -26.12 52.19 43.58
CA SER A 229 -25.36 53.44 43.44
C SER A 229 -24.52 53.95 44.62
N VAL A 230 -23.46 54.69 44.27
CA VAL A 230 -22.89 55.93 44.89
C VAL A 230 -22.13 55.79 46.22
N THR A 231 -20.86 56.25 46.28
CA THR A 231 -20.42 57.54 46.91
C THR A 231 -18.88 57.70 46.78
N GLU A 232 -18.44 58.90 46.39
CA GLU A 232 -17.04 59.38 46.43
C GLU A 232 -16.49 59.43 47.87
N PHE A 233 -15.19 59.18 48.07
CA PHE A 233 -14.35 59.98 48.98
C PHE A 233 -12.86 59.82 48.65
N ALA A 234 -12.16 60.95 48.68
CA ALA A 234 -10.75 61.15 48.41
C ALA A 234 -9.87 61.00 49.67
N LYS A 235 -8.53 61.09 49.44
CA LYS A 235 -7.37 61.18 50.38
C LYS A 235 -6.74 59.83 50.75
N GLU A 236 -5.43 59.67 50.93
CA GLU A 236 -4.22 60.52 50.90
C GLU A 236 -3.00 59.55 50.87
N GLN A 237 -1.91 59.90 50.17
CA GLN A 237 -0.54 59.38 50.41
C GLN A 237 -0.03 59.89 51.79
N PRO A 238 1.08 59.39 52.44
CA PRO A 238 2.36 58.99 51.82
C PRO A 238 3.20 57.89 52.52
N GLN A 239 4.37 57.63 51.93
CA GLN A 239 5.53 56.83 52.39
C GLN A 239 6.06 57.23 53.79
N VAL A 240 6.70 56.30 54.52
CA VAL A 240 8.04 56.45 55.18
C VAL A 240 8.64 55.05 55.51
N ASP A 241 9.95 54.92 55.25
CA ASP A 241 10.87 53.82 55.55
C ASP A 241 11.09 53.49 57.04
N ASN A 242 11.41 52.23 57.39
CA ASN A 242 12.71 51.81 57.97
C ASN A 242 12.70 50.44 58.68
N ASN A 243 13.63 49.58 58.25
CA ASN A 243 14.60 48.75 59.00
C ASN A 243 14.19 47.82 60.16
N ASN A 244 14.50 46.54 59.91
CA ASN A 244 15.47 45.69 60.64
C ASN A 244 14.99 44.53 61.55
N THR A 245 15.52 43.34 61.17
CA THR A 245 15.95 42.18 61.99
C THR A 245 14.91 41.13 62.40
N SER A 246 15.02 39.91 61.88
CA SER A 246 15.61 38.76 62.60
C SER A 246 15.51 37.45 61.83
N GLU A 247 16.53 36.63 62.01
CA GLU A 247 16.76 35.29 61.46
C GLU A 247 15.68 34.28 61.91
N SER A 248 15.24 33.41 61.00
CA SER A 248 15.11 31.97 61.29
C SER A 248 15.08 31.18 59.99
N SER A 249 16.27 30.77 59.56
CA SER A 249 16.47 29.58 58.72
C SER A 249 15.93 28.35 59.46
N SER A 250 15.31 27.42 58.71
CA SER A 250 15.05 26.00 59.06
C SER A 250 13.58 25.55 59.24
N GLU A 251 12.65 25.92 58.36
CA GLU A 251 11.33 25.23 58.27
C GLU A 251 10.81 24.95 56.84
N GLU A 252 11.56 25.24 55.77
CA GLU A 252 11.05 25.05 54.39
C GLU A 252 11.25 23.62 53.81
N GLU A 253 12.12 22.77 54.36
CA GLU A 253 12.39 21.43 53.80
C GLU A 253 11.40 20.31 54.25
N MET A 254 10.52 20.55 55.23
CA MET A 254 9.58 19.52 55.71
C MET A 254 8.14 19.62 55.17
N VAL A 255 7.83 20.65 54.37
CA VAL A 255 6.52 20.81 53.72
C VAL A 255 6.53 20.32 52.28
N GLU A 256 7.66 20.43 51.59
CA GLU A 256 7.82 20.04 50.18
C GLU A 256 7.83 18.51 49.96
N THR A 257 8.16 17.73 51.00
CA THR A 257 8.15 16.27 50.96
C THR A 257 6.76 15.64 51.12
N LYS A 258 5.73 16.39 51.54
CA LYS A 258 4.34 15.88 51.63
C LYS A 258 3.50 16.16 50.39
N GLU A 259 3.81 17.22 49.63
CA GLU A 259 3.16 17.52 48.35
C GLU A 259 3.74 16.75 47.16
N SER A 260 4.99 16.30 47.24
CA SER A 260 5.60 15.47 46.18
C SER A 260 5.04 14.04 46.15
N LEU A 261 4.71 13.46 47.31
CA LEU A 261 4.10 12.13 47.44
C LEU A 261 2.71 12.04 46.78
N THR A 262 1.91 13.11 46.81
CA THR A 262 0.58 13.12 46.18
C THR A 262 0.63 13.28 44.66
N LYS A 263 1.63 13.99 44.12
CA LYS A 263 1.83 14.14 42.67
C LYS A 263 2.38 12.86 42.03
N GLU A 264 3.31 12.17 42.71
CA GLU A 264 3.83 10.88 42.23
C GLU A 264 2.74 9.79 42.18
N ASP A 265 1.84 9.76 43.14
CA ASP A 265 0.71 8.82 43.14
C ASP A 265 -0.34 9.15 42.06
N GLN A 266 -0.51 10.42 41.71
CA GLN A 266 -1.34 10.83 40.56
C GLN A 266 -0.70 10.40 39.23
N ILE A 267 0.61 10.56 39.09
CA ILE A 267 1.36 10.14 37.89
C ILE A 267 1.31 8.61 37.74
N LYS A 268 1.48 7.85 38.83
CA LYS A 268 1.36 6.38 38.79
C LYS A 268 -0.03 5.91 38.36
N LYS A 269 -1.09 6.55 38.86
CA LYS A 269 -2.47 6.23 38.43
C LYS A 269 -2.70 6.52 36.94
N TRP A 270 -2.18 7.63 36.43
CA TRP A 270 -2.32 7.98 35.03
C TRP A 270 -1.59 7.00 34.10
N ILE A 271 -0.38 6.59 34.46
CA ILE A 271 0.40 5.57 33.71
C ILE A 271 -0.32 4.21 33.72
N GLU A 272 -0.91 3.83 34.85
CA GLU A 272 -1.64 2.56 34.96
C GLU A 272 -2.95 2.58 34.14
N GLU A 273 -3.66 3.71 34.13
CA GLU A 273 -4.86 3.92 33.33
C GLU A 273 -4.56 3.91 31.81
N GLU A 274 -3.49 4.59 31.38
CA GLU A 274 -3.05 4.58 29.98
C GLU A 274 -2.68 3.16 29.52
N ARG A 275 -1.99 2.40 30.38
CA ARG A 275 -1.63 1.01 30.09
C ARG A 275 -2.87 0.12 29.93
N LEU A 276 -3.89 0.33 30.77
CA LEU A 276 -5.17 -0.38 30.67
C LEU A 276 -5.91 -0.06 29.37
N MET A 277 -5.90 1.21 28.96
CA MET A 277 -6.52 1.66 27.70
C MET A 277 -5.81 1.04 26.48
N GLN A 278 -4.47 0.99 26.48
CA GLN A 278 -3.70 0.33 25.42
C GLN A 278 -3.94 -1.18 25.35
N GLU A 279 -4.13 -1.85 26.49
CA GLU A 279 -4.41 -3.28 26.52
C GLU A 279 -5.84 -3.59 26.03
N GLU A 280 -6.81 -2.74 26.36
CA GLU A 280 -8.18 -2.87 25.87
C GLU A 280 -8.28 -2.66 24.35
N THR A 281 -7.55 -1.68 23.81
CA THR A 281 -7.47 -1.46 22.36
C THR A 281 -6.81 -2.62 21.63
N ARG A 282 -5.74 -3.21 22.19
CA ARG A 282 -5.12 -4.45 21.66
C ARG A 282 -6.11 -5.61 21.66
N LYS A 283 -6.80 -5.87 22.77
CA LYS A 283 -7.82 -6.94 22.86
C LYS A 283 -8.98 -6.71 21.90
N SER A 284 -9.38 -5.45 21.67
CA SER A 284 -10.41 -5.08 20.70
C SER A 284 -9.96 -5.36 19.26
N MET A 285 -8.72 -5.02 18.90
CA MET A 285 -8.14 -5.34 17.59
C MET A 285 -8.00 -6.85 17.36
N GLU A 286 -7.51 -7.60 18.34
CA GLU A 286 -7.42 -9.07 18.25
C GLU A 286 -8.79 -9.72 18.05
N LYS A 287 -9.82 -9.26 18.77
CA LYS A 287 -11.20 -9.74 18.57
C LYS A 287 -11.75 -9.40 17.17
N LYS A 288 -11.43 -8.23 16.62
CA LYS A 288 -11.83 -7.86 15.25
C LYS A 288 -11.15 -8.76 14.22
N LEU A 289 -9.85 -8.99 14.36
CA LEU A 289 -9.08 -9.86 13.46
C LEU A 289 -9.54 -11.33 13.55
N ALA A 290 -9.87 -11.82 14.75
CA ALA A 290 -10.45 -13.15 14.93
C ALA A 290 -11.82 -13.29 14.23
N LYS A 291 -12.70 -12.29 14.31
CA LYS A 291 -14.00 -12.31 13.61
C LYS A 291 -13.83 -12.27 12.09
N GLU A 292 -12.91 -11.45 11.59
CA GLU A 292 -12.64 -11.33 10.15
C GLU A 292 -12.10 -12.63 9.56
N THR A 293 -11.16 -13.29 10.25
CA THR A 293 -10.62 -14.59 9.83
C THR A 293 -11.68 -15.68 9.83
N GLU A 294 -12.57 -15.71 10.81
CA GLU A 294 -13.70 -16.66 10.85
C GLU A 294 -14.68 -16.41 9.69
N GLU A 295 -15.01 -15.15 9.39
CA GLU A 295 -15.87 -14.79 8.25
C GLU A 295 -15.23 -15.18 6.91
N ARG A 296 -13.92 -14.94 6.74
CA ARG A 296 -13.16 -15.35 5.56
C ARG A 296 -13.20 -16.86 5.37
N GLN A 297 -13.00 -17.64 6.45
CA GLN A 297 -13.10 -19.10 6.40
C GLN A 297 -14.52 -19.58 6.03
N LYS A 298 -15.57 -18.93 6.55
CA LYS A 298 -16.97 -19.25 6.19
C LYS A 298 -17.23 -18.98 4.70
N LYS A 299 -16.80 -17.83 4.18
CA LYS A 299 -16.92 -17.49 2.75
C LYS A 299 -16.15 -18.47 1.87
N GLU A 300 -14.94 -18.85 2.26
CA GLU A 300 -14.12 -19.82 1.53
C GLU A 300 -14.80 -21.20 1.47
N ARG A 301 -15.31 -21.71 2.60
CA ARG A 301 -16.05 -22.98 2.65
C ARG A 301 -17.30 -22.95 1.76
N GLN A 302 -18.04 -21.84 1.75
CA GLN A 302 -19.20 -21.69 0.87
C GLN A 302 -18.81 -21.68 -0.62
N SER A 303 -17.72 -20.98 -0.98
CA SER A 303 -17.22 -20.96 -2.35
C SER A 303 -16.78 -22.36 -2.83
N LYS A 304 -16.07 -23.11 -1.97
CA LYS A 304 -15.65 -24.50 -2.23
C LYS A 304 -16.85 -25.43 -2.44
N LEU A 305 -17.92 -25.27 -1.66
CA LEU A 305 -19.15 -26.04 -1.84
C LEU A 305 -19.86 -25.70 -3.16
N LYS A 306 -19.91 -24.42 -3.55
CA LYS A 306 -20.49 -24.00 -4.84
C LYS A 306 -19.68 -24.55 -6.02
N ALA A 307 -18.35 -24.41 -5.99
CA ALA A 307 -17.46 -24.95 -7.02
C ALA A 307 -17.59 -26.47 -7.16
N ARG A 308 -17.71 -27.20 -6.03
CA ARG A 308 -17.93 -28.65 -6.04
C ARG A 308 -19.28 -29.01 -6.68
N LYS A 309 -20.37 -28.31 -6.36
CA LYS A 309 -21.69 -28.53 -7.00
C LYS A 309 -21.63 -28.27 -8.50
N GLU A 310 -20.96 -27.21 -8.94
CA GLU A 310 -20.80 -26.87 -10.34
C GLU A 310 -20.01 -27.94 -11.11
N SER A 311 -18.89 -28.42 -10.54
CA SER A 311 -18.09 -29.49 -11.15
C SER A 311 -18.88 -30.79 -11.33
N LEU A 312 -19.75 -31.14 -10.38
CA LEU A 312 -20.63 -32.31 -10.49
C LEU A 312 -21.66 -32.13 -11.60
N MET A 313 -22.25 -30.93 -11.72
CA MET A 313 -23.19 -30.62 -12.78
C MET A 313 -22.52 -30.70 -14.16
N GLN A 314 -21.30 -30.18 -14.28
CA GLN A 314 -20.52 -30.23 -15.52
C GLN A 314 -20.18 -31.67 -15.91
N LYS A 315 -19.78 -32.50 -14.93
CA LYS A 315 -19.52 -33.94 -15.13
C LYS A 315 -20.77 -34.72 -15.54
N GLN A 316 -21.95 -34.36 -15.03
CA GLN A 316 -23.21 -34.94 -15.48
C GLN A 316 -23.57 -34.50 -16.91
N LYS A 317 -23.35 -33.23 -17.26
CA LYS A 317 -23.58 -32.72 -18.61
C LYS A 317 -22.65 -33.38 -19.65
N SER A 318 -21.36 -33.55 -19.33
CA SER A 318 -20.42 -34.23 -20.24
C SER A 318 -20.79 -35.69 -20.45
N LYS A 319 -21.15 -36.43 -19.39
CA LYS A 319 -21.63 -37.82 -19.51
C LYS A 319 -22.88 -37.94 -20.39
N LYS A 320 -23.84 -37.01 -20.28
CA LYS A 320 -25.04 -36.99 -21.14
C LYS A 320 -24.67 -36.72 -22.61
N LEU A 321 -23.69 -35.85 -22.87
CA LEU A 321 -23.21 -35.57 -24.23
C LEU A 321 -22.48 -36.78 -24.83
N GLU A 322 -21.65 -37.47 -24.04
CA GLU A 322 -20.97 -38.71 -24.48
C GLU A 322 -21.97 -39.82 -24.80
N ALA A 323 -22.99 -40.03 -23.96
CA ALA A 323 -24.05 -41.00 -24.22
C ALA A 323 -24.82 -40.70 -25.53
N LYS A 324 -25.12 -39.42 -25.80
CA LYS A 324 -25.74 -39.00 -27.07
C LYS A 324 -24.82 -39.23 -28.28
N LYS A 325 -23.51 -39.02 -28.14
CA LYS A 325 -22.55 -39.30 -29.21
C LYS A 325 -22.45 -40.78 -29.53
N MET A 326 -22.50 -41.65 -28.52
CA MET A 326 -22.47 -43.11 -28.73
C MET A 326 -23.77 -43.66 -29.35
N GLN A 327 -24.93 -43.04 -29.11
CA GLN A 327 -26.18 -43.42 -29.80
C GLN A 327 -26.21 -43.01 -31.28
N ASN A 328 -25.52 -41.93 -31.65
CA ASN A 328 -25.48 -41.43 -33.03
C ASN A 328 -24.39 -42.06 -33.90
N SER A 329 -23.57 -42.96 -33.35
CA SER A 329 -22.48 -43.62 -34.08
C SER A 329 -22.75 -45.10 -34.40
N SER A 330 -24.00 -45.56 -34.44
CA SER A 330 -24.29 -46.87 -35.02
C SER A 330 -24.27 -46.76 -36.56
N PRO A 331 -23.40 -47.51 -37.26
CA PRO A 331 -23.43 -47.56 -38.71
C PRO A 331 -24.56 -48.51 -39.14
N LEU A 332 -25.56 -47.93 -39.81
CA LEU A 332 -26.63 -48.65 -40.50
C LEU A 332 -26.01 -49.50 -41.63
N THR A 333 -25.72 -50.76 -41.34
CA THR A 333 -25.36 -51.75 -42.37
C THR A 333 -26.62 -52.52 -42.73
N THR A 334 -27.13 -52.24 -43.92
CA THR A 334 -28.29 -52.89 -44.54
C THR A 334 -27.88 -54.23 -45.13
N LEU A 335 -28.38 -55.35 -44.58
CA LEU A 335 -28.63 -56.56 -45.36
C LEU A 335 -29.94 -57.22 -44.89
N LYS A 336 -30.84 -57.41 -45.86
CA LYS A 336 -32.06 -58.23 -45.83
C LYS A 336 -31.73 -59.67 -45.43
N ILE A 337 -32.63 -60.34 -44.69
CA ILE A 337 -33.40 -61.54 -45.12
C ILE A 337 -34.38 -61.94 -43.99
N GLU A 338 -35.66 -61.94 -44.39
CA GLU A 338 -36.85 -62.75 -44.05
C GLU A 338 -37.03 -63.54 -42.73
N ALA A 339 -38.20 -63.28 -42.13
CA ALA A 339 -39.25 -64.20 -41.63
C ALA A 339 -38.97 -65.18 -40.47
N SER A 340 -39.66 -65.00 -39.33
CA SER A 340 -41.00 -65.56 -39.04
C SER A 340 -41.28 -65.61 -37.52
N ASN A 341 -42.53 -65.32 -37.13
CA ASN A 341 -43.31 -65.87 -35.99
C ASN A 341 -42.73 -65.73 -34.55
N GLN A 342 -43.46 -65.49 -33.46
CA GLN A 342 -44.88 -65.67 -33.13
C GLN A 342 -45.18 -64.93 -31.80
N GLU A 343 -46.48 -64.68 -31.60
CA GLU A 343 -47.24 -64.16 -30.45
C GLU A 343 -46.69 -64.43 -29.02
N ASN A 344 -46.86 -63.47 -28.09
CA ASN A 344 -47.88 -63.58 -27.03
C ASN A 344 -47.97 -62.37 -26.09
N THR A 345 -49.19 -62.20 -25.59
CA THR A 345 -49.78 -61.16 -24.74
C THR A 345 -49.49 -61.36 -23.25
N ALA A 346 -49.43 -60.25 -22.47
CA ALA A 346 -50.02 -60.17 -21.13
C ALA A 346 -50.06 -58.71 -20.61
N LYS A 347 -51.23 -58.34 -20.10
CA LYS A 347 -51.62 -57.10 -19.40
C LYS A 347 -51.09 -57.07 -17.96
N ALA A 348 -50.92 -55.85 -17.42
CA ALA A 348 -51.32 -55.39 -16.07
C ALA A 348 -50.44 -54.18 -15.68
N ASP A 349 -50.83 -53.23 -14.85
CA ASP A 349 -52.09 -52.55 -14.58
C ASP A 349 -51.68 -51.28 -13.82
N PHE A 350 -52.58 -50.30 -13.83
CA PHE A 350 -52.50 -49.01 -13.15
C PHE A 350 -52.33 -49.15 -11.62
N THR A 351 -51.55 -48.28 -10.96
CA THR A 351 -51.98 -47.60 -9.71
C THR A 351 -51.03 -46.50 -9.23
N GLU A 352 -51.68 -45.40 -8.91
CA GLU A 352 -51.31 -44.14 -8.28
C GLU A 352 -51.35 -44.30 -6.75
N SER A 353 -50.45 -43.63 -6.00
CA SER A 353 -50.65 -43.29 -4.58
C SER A 353 -49.55 -42.35 -4.07
N ASP A 354 -49.98 -41.19 -3.58
CA ASP A 354 -49.28 -40.33 -2.64
C ASP A 354 -49.03 -41.05 -1.30
N ASP A 355 -47.98 -40.69 -0.55
CA ASP A 355 -48.09 -39.91 0.70
C ASP A 355 -46.76 -39.77 1.49
N GLU A 356 -46.54 -38.55 1.94
CA GLU A 356 -45.99 -38.06 3.21
C GLU A 356 -44.96 -38.85 4.09
N SER A 357 -43.80 -38.20 4.28
CA SER A 357 -43.32 -37.64 5.58
C SER A 357 -42.26 -38.35 6.47
N ILE A 358 -41.52 -37.47 7.17
CA ILE A 358 -40.83 -37.55 8.48
C ILE A 358 -39.32 -37.88 8.56
N ASN A 359 -38.67 -36.99 9.31
CA ASN A 359 -37.29 -36.90 9.81
C ASN A 359 -36.71 -38.18 10.44
N SER A 360 -35.38 -38.29 10.40
CA SER A 360 -34.61 -38.81 11.54
C SER A 360 -33.15 -38.35 11.51
N GLU A 361 -32.82 -37.53 12.50
CA GLU A 361 -31.47 -37.33 13.02
C GLU A 361 -30.93 -38.66 13.57
N SER A 362 -29.64 -38.92 13.39
CA SER A 362 -28.88 -39.76 14.33
C SER A 362 -27.41 -39.37 14.29
N ASP A 363 -27.00 -38.62 15.31
CA ASP A 363 -25.65 -38.68 15.84
C ASP A 363 -25.45 -40.07 16.47
N THR A 364 -24.29 -40.70 16.25
CA THR A 364 -23.61 -41.52 17.27
C THR A 364 -22.19 -41.89 16.84
N ASN A 365 -21.25 -41.44 17.68
CA ASN A 365 -19.90 -41.92 17.93
C ASN A 365 -19.46 -43.26 17.27
N SER A 366 -18.26 -43.26 16.69
CA SER A 366 -17.36 -44.41 16.85
C SER A 366 -15.91 -43.97 17.05
N TYR A 367 -15.35 -44.57 18.09
CA TYR A 367 -14.02 -44.39 18.63
C TYR A 367 -12.92 -44.95 17.70
N PHE A 368 -11.75 -44.36 17.84
CA PHE A 368 -10.40 -44.92 17.71
C PHE A 368 -10.29 -46.36 17.19
N SER A 369 -9.59 -46.50 16.06
CA SER A 369 -8.74 -47.67 15.82
C SER A 369 -7.48 -47.23 15.10
N LEU A 370 -6.37 -47.39 15.80
CA LEU A 370 -5.02 -47.26 15.27
C LEU A 370 -4.85 -48.19 14.07
N SER A 371 -4.38 -47.63 12.95
CA SER A 371 -3.70 -48.40 11.91
C SER A 371 -2.32 -47.78 11.68
N ASN A 372 -1.34 -48.34 12.38
CA ASN A 372 0.05 -48.26 11.96
C ASN A 372 0.22 -49.21 10.78
N ASN A 373 0.58 -48.71 9.61
CA ASN A 373 1.86 -49.11 9.00
C ASN A 373 2.25 -48.30 7.76
N THR A 374 3.50 -47.80 7.86
CA THR A 374 4.50 -47.60 6.80
C THR A 374 4.24 -46.53 5.73
N LEU A 375 4.25 -45.26 6.16
CA LEU A 375 4.79 -44.19 5.33
C LEU A 375 6.29 -44.04 5.64
N LYS A 376 7.13 -44.18 4.62
CA LYS A 376 8.55 -43.86 4.65
C LYS A 376 8.71 -42.41 5.13
N LYS A 377 9.16 -42.25 6.37
CA LYS A 377 9.64 -40.96 6.88
C LYS A 377 10.93 -40.66 6.15
N HIS A 378 10.89 -39.73 5.20
CA HIS A 378 12.09 -39.05 4.78
C HIS A 378 12.63 -38.32 6.01
N ALA A 379 13.76 -38.79 6.54
CA ALA A 379 14.49 -38.08 7.57
C ALA A 379 14.93 -36.75 6.96
N SER A 380 14.39 -35.65 7.46
CA SER A 380 14.88 -34.32 7.17
C SER A 380 16.37 -34.27 7.51
N PRO A 381 17.22 -33.65 6.68
CA PRO A 381 18.60 -33.41 7.05
C PRO A 381 18.64 -32.68 8.40
N ILE A 382 19.41 -33.21 9.35
CA ILE A 382 19.74 -32.49 10.57
C ILE A 382 20.67 -31.37 10.13
N LEU A 383 20.19 -30.14 10.19
CA LEU A 383 21.02 -28.95 9.99
C LEU A 383 21.92 -28.86 11.22
N GLU A 384 23.22 -29.10 11.04
CA GLU A 384 24.20 -28.71 12.04
C GLU A 384 24.19 -27.19 12.14
N ASP A 385 24.12 -26.68 13.37
CA ASP A 385 24.32 -25.26 13.66
C ASP A 385 25.79 -24.94 13.36
N VAL A 386 26.07 -24.58 12.11
CA VAL A 386 27.37 -24.07 11.70
C VAL A 386 27.47 -22.65 12.23
N GLU A 387 28.41 -22.43 13.16
CA GLU A 387 28.74 -21.11 13.68
C GLU A 387 29.15 -20.20 12.52
N ASP A 388 28.35 -19.15 12.28
CA ASP A 388 28.56 -18.23 11.18
C ASP A 388 29.63 -17.20 11.58
N GLU A 389 30.86 -17.44 11.15
CA GLU A 389 32.03 -16.59 11.40
C GLU A 389 31.81 -15.13 10.94
N GLU A 390 30.87 -14.89 10.02
CA GLU A 390 30.49 -13.55 9.59
C GLU A 390 29.69 -12.79 10.66
N VAL A 391 28.81 -13.49 11.39
CA VAL A 391 28.05 -12.93 12.52
C VAL A 391 28.98 -12.52 13.65
N ASP A 392 29.99 -13.34 13.93
CA ASP A 392 31.00 -13.02 14.94
C ASP A 392 31.84 -11.80 14.55
N ARG A 393 32.26 -11.71 13.28
CA ARG A 393 32.97 -10.54 12.75
C ARG A 393 32.15 -9.26 12.84
N TYR A 394 30.86 -9.35 12.55
CA TYR A 394 29.94 -8.22 12.65
C TYR A 394 29.79 -7.74 14.10
N ASN A 395 29.59 -8.67 15.04
CA ASN A 395 29.47 -8.35 16.46
C ASN A 395 30.76 -7.73 17.03
N GLU A 396 31.92 -8.22 16.61
CA GLU A 396 33.21 -7.64 16.99
C GLU A 396 33.36 -6.21 16.44
N SER A 397 32.95 -5.98 15.19
CA SER A 397 32.99 -4.65 14.55
C SER A 397 32.06 -3.64 15.23
N LEU A 398 30.89 -4.10 15.69
CA LEU A 398 29.94 -3.28 16.44
C LEU A 398 30.50 -2.90 17.82
N SER A 399 31.25 -3.80 18.45
CA SER A 399 31.89 -3.55 19.75
C SER A 399 33.08 -2.59 19.66
N ARG A 400 33.77 -2.55 18.52
CA ARG A 400 34.90 -1.65 18.26
C ARG A 400 34.50 -0.27 17.73
N SER A 401 33.23 -0.10 17.36
CA SER A 401 32.73 1.18 16.89
C SER A 401 32.70 2.18 18.06
N PRO A 402 33.32 3.37 17.92
CA PRO A 402 33.38 4.35 18.99
C PRO A 402 31.97 4.80 19.38
N ARG A 403 31.50 4.36 20.55
CA ARG A 403 30.26 4.84 21.16
C ARG A 403 30.54 6.19 21.81
N GLY A 404 30.48 7.25 21.00
CA GLY A 404 30.59 8.62 21.48
C GLY A 404 30.35 9.60 20.35
N ASN A 405 29.47 10.59 20.59
CA ASN A 405 29.20 11.68 19.66
C ASN A 405 30.47 12.52 19.48
N SER A 406 31.27 12.20 18.47
CA SER A 406 32.33 13.07 18.00
C SER A 406 31.69 14.22 17.23
N ILE A 407 31.41 15.30 17.93
CA ILE A 407 31.08 16.60 17.31
C ILE A 407 32.39 17.10 16.68
N ILE A 408 32.44 17.10 15.35
CA ILE A 408 33.50 17.76 14.61
C ILE A 408 33.13 19.24 14.57
N GLU A 409 33.76 20.05 15.42
CA GLU A 409 33.77 21.50 15.25
C GLU A 409 34.84 21.84 14.21
N ASP A 410 34.41 22.18 12.99
CA ASP A 410 35.28 22.77 11.98
C ASP A 410 35.67 24.20 12.40
N MET A 411 36.97 24.48 12.46
CA MET A 411 37.56 25.84 12.59
C MET A 411 38.04 26.36 11.24
#